data_AF-A0A1W9GLQ2-F1
#
_entry.id   AF-A0A1W9GLQ2-F1
#
_cell.length_a   1.000
_cell.length_b   1.000
_cell.length_c   1.000
_cell.angle_alpha   90.00
_cell.angle_beta   90.00
_cell.angle_gamma   90.00
#
_symmetry.space_group_name_H-M   'P 1'
#
loop_
_entity.id
_entity.type
_entity.pdbx_description
1 polymer ?
#
loop_
_entity_poly.entity_id
_entity_poly.type
_entity_poly.pdbx_seq_one_letter_code
_entity_poly.pdbx_strand_id
1 'polypeptide(L)'
;MTSSGDTRAALLSIVLPGLGQLSQGRIVHALAACLITISLFALNMWLGRITDRAVEVLSFMVSTLPCWALQCYDAYLGESPGISRRQRTWELVRQRGHDIRFLGVLLFISALNDAWIILKNLDYALPFFCTKPGGILGFMAKAISPALHLTVGYGFVRLRRWALFLYLVYAAYGFTNGIVNLTCFGPGRIRNTLLVAIVLSTMYVLTRRRVLQ
;
A
#
# COMPACT_ATOMS: atom_id res chain seq x y z
N MET A 1 27.10 -8.15 14.10
CA MET A 1 26.35 -9.24 14.77
C MET A 1 25.27 -9.72 13.82
N THR A 2 25.50 -10.85 13.15
CA THR A 2 24.52 -11.52 12.29
C THR A 2 23.62 -12.39 13.17
N SER A 3 22.52 -11.84 13.70
CA SER A 3 21.45 -12.76 14.12
C SER A 3 20.87 -13.35 12.83
N SER A 4 20.99 -14.66 12.67
CA SER A 4 20.23 -15.40 11.67
C SER A 4 18.76 -15.15 11.98
N GLY A 5 18.07 -14.38 11.14
CA GLY A 5 16.67 -14.06 11.37
C GLY A 5 15.82 -15.33 11.41
N ASP A 6 14.78 -15.31 12.22
CA ASP A 6 13.91 -16.46 12.46
C ASP A 6 12.76 -16.47 11.45
N THR A 7 12.98 -17.13 10.31
CA THR A 7 11.98 -17.27 9.25
C THR A 7 10.73 -18.01 9.74
N ARG A 8 10.87 -18.97 10.67
CA ARG A 8 9.73 -19.71 11.22
C ARG A 8 8.82 -18.77 12.00
N ALA A 9 9.38 -17.91 12.86
CA ALA A 9 8.58 -16.92 13.59
C ALA A 9 7.87 -15.95 12.65
N ALA A 10 8.54 -15.51 11.57
CA ALA A 10 7.91 -14.66 10.56
C ALA A 10 6.70 -15.34 9.91
N LEU A 11 6.85 -16.61 9.50
CA LEU A 11 5.77 -17.40 8.89
C LEU A 11 4.59 -17.62 9.85
N LEU A 12 4.87 -17.89 11.13
CA LEU A 12 3.83 -18.00 12.14
C LEU A 12 3.05 -16.68 12.28
N SER A 13 3.75 -15.54 12.31
CA SER A 13 3.11 -14.23 12.37
C SER A 13 2.37 -13.83 11.10
N ILE A 14 2.69 -14.41 9.94
CA ILE A 14 1.89 -14.25 8.70
C ILE A 14 0.52 -14.91 8.85
N VAL A 15 0.46 -16.09 9.48
CA VAL A 15 -0.80 -16.82 9.67
C VAL A 15 -1.66 -16.16 10.74
N LEU A 16 -1.07 -15.84 11.88
CA LEU A 16 -1.79 -15.24 13.00
C LEU A 16 -0.93 -14.13 13.64
N PRO A 17 -1.44 -12.89 13.72
CA PRO A 17 -0.78 -11.80 14.43
C PRO A 17 -0.43 -12.21 15.86
N GLY A 18 0.85 -12.40 16.12
CA GLY A 18 1.45 -12.53 17.45
C GLY A 18 2.13 -13.88 17.63
N LEU A 19 1.85 -14.82 16.74
CA LEU A 19 2.27 -16.20 16.90
C LEU A 19 3.79 -16.39 16.81
N GLY A 20 4.47 -15.63 15.95
CA GLY A 20 5.93 -15.62 15.89
C GLY A 20 6.59 -14.99 17.11
N GLN A 21 5.97 -13.95 17.69
CA GLN A 21 6.41 -13.40 18.97
C GLN A 21 6.23 -14.45 20.07
N LEU A 22 5.10 -15.16 20.08
CA LEU A 22 4.78 -16.19 21.08
C LEU A 22 5.75 -17.38 21.00
N SER A 23 6.09 -17.85 19.79
CA SER A 23 7.04 -18.96 19.61
C SER A 23 8.45 -18.64 20.10
N GLN A 24 8.76 -17.35 20.27
CA GLN A 24 10.02 -16.86 20.81
C GLN A 24 9.94 -16.53 22.31
N GLY A 25 8.86 -16.93 23.00
CA GLY A 25 8.63 -16.66 24.43
C GLY A 25 8.15 -15.25 24.74
N ARG A 26 7.82 -14.44 23.72
CA ARG A 26 7.56 -12.99 23.85
C ARG A 26 6.07 -12.70 24.04
N ILE A 27 5.49 -13.23 25.13
CA ILE A 27 4.03 -13.27 25.38
C ILE A 27 3.38 -11.89 25.32
N VAL A 28 3.93 -10.90 26.05
CA VAL A 28 3.36 -9.54 26.09
C VAL A 28 3.31 -8.91 24.69
N HIS A 29 4.33 -9.16 23.87
CA HIS A 29 4.39 -8.66 22.50
C HIS A 29 3.45 -9.39 21.56
N ALA A 30 3.29 -10.70 21.73
CA ALA A 30 2.29 -11.47 21.01
C ALA A 30 0.88 -10.94 21.27
N LEU A 31 0.53 -10.72 22.55
CA LEU A 31 -0.75 -10.16 22.96
C LEU A 31 -0.96 -8.74 22.41
N ALA A 32 0.02 -7.86 22.58
CA ALA A 32 -0.07 -6.49 22.08
C ALA A 32 -0.30 -6.45 20.56
N ALA A 33 0.41 -7.28 19.80
CA ALA A 33 0.31 -7.27 18.36
C ALA A 33 -0.99 -7.91 17.85
N CYS A 34 -1.49 -8.94 18.53
CA CYS A 34 -2.82 -9.49 18.29
C CYS A 34 -3.91 -8.43 18.55
N LEU A 35 -3.88 -7.78 19.73
CA LEU A 35 -4.83 -6.74 20.11
C LEU A 35 -4.82 -5.55 19.15
N ILE A 36 -3.64 -5.05 18.78
CA ILE A 36 -3.51 -3.96 17.80
C ILE A 36 -4.11 -4.38 16.46
N THR A 37 -3.79 -5.58 15.96
CA THR A 37 -4.29 -6.03 14.65
C THR A 37 -5.81 -6.22 14.64
N ILE A 38 -6.37 -6.83 15.69
CA ILE A 38 -7.82 -6.97 15.86
C ILE A 38 -8.49 -5.59 15.93
N SER A 39 -7.91 -4.67 16.70
CA SER A 39 -8.46 -3.31 16.87
C SER A 39 -8.46 -2.55 15.54
N LEU A 40 -7.38 -2.66 14.77
CA LEU A 40 -7.29 -2.04 13.44
C LEU A 40 -8.27 -2.68 12.45
N PHE A 41 -8.44 -4.00 12.47
CA PHE A 41 -9.45 -4.68 11.66
C PHE A 41 -10.86 -4.20 11.99
N ALA A 42 -11.22 -4.16 13.28
CA ALA A 42 -12.51 -3.68 13.75
C ALA A 42 -12.74 -2.22 13.35
N LEU A 43 -11.71 -1.38 13.48
CA LEU A 43 -11.76 0.03 13.06
C LEU A 43 -11.99 0.17 11.55
N ASN A 44 -11.30 -0.60 10.70
CA ASN A 44 -11.52 -0.54 9.26
C ASN A 44 -12.92 -1.00 8.88
N MET A 45 -13.40 -2.10 9.47
CA MET A 45 -14.76 -2.60 9.23
C MET A 45 -15.81 -1.56 9.66
N TRP A 46 -15.59 -0.92 10.81
CA TRP A 46 -16.47 0.14 11.30
C TRP A 46 -16.47 1.36 10.37
N LEU A 47 -15.29 1.80 9.92
CA LEU A 47 -15.13 2.85 8.91
C LEU A 47 -15.89 2.49 7.62
N GLY A 48 -15.75 1.25 7.15
CA GLY A 48 -16.44 0.74 5.97
C GLY A 48 -17.96 0.79 6.05
N ARG A 49 -18.50 0.49 7.24
CA ARG A 49 -19.95 0.58 7.50
C ARG A 49 -20.48 2.01 7.47
N ILE A 50 -19.68 2.99 7.88
CA ILE A 50 -20.09 4.40 7.92
C ILE A 50 -19.87 5.11 6.59
N THR A 51 -18.85 4.69 5.84
CA THR A 51 -18.43 5.35 4.60
C THR A 51 -18.81 4.53 3.37
N ASP A 52 -17.90 3.66 2.92
CA ASP A 52 -18.12 2.65 1.88
C ASP A 52 -17.03 1.57 1.93
N ARG A 53 -17.21 0.52 1.12
CA ARG A 53 -16.27 -0.60 1.02
C ARG A 53 -14.89 -0.18 0.47
N ALA A 54 -14.81 0.87 -0.35
CA ALA A 54 -13.55 1.31 -0.94
C ALA A 54 -12.65 1.98 0.12
N VAL A 55 -13.24 2.80 0.99
CA VAL A 55 -12.55 3.40 2.14
C VAL A 55 -12.07 2.32 3.10
N GLU A 56 -12.90 1.30 3.40
CA GLU A 56 -12.47 0.16 4.22
C GLU A 56 -11.22 -0.52 3.67
N VAL A 57 -11.23 -0.87 2.38
CA VAL A 57 -10.11 -1.55 1.73
C VAL A 57 -8.87 -0.67 1.69
N LEU A 58 -9.01 0.61 1.36
CA LEU A 58 -7.89 1.55 1.39
C LEU A 58 -7.31 1.68 2.79
N SER A 59 -8.15 1.94 3.80
CA SER A 59 -7.74 2.05 5.20
C SER A 59 -7.03 0.78 5.68
N PHE A 60 -7.54 -0.39 5.31
CA PHE A 60 -6.87 -1.67 5.59
C PHE A 60 -5.47 -1.75 4.96
N MET A 61 -5.34 -1.41 3.67
CA MET A 61 -4.08 -1.44 2.93
C MET A 61 -3.03 -0.46 3.47
N VAL A 62 -3.44 0.69 4.03
CA VAL A 62 -2.51 1.72 4.52
C VAL A 62 -2.26 1.68 6.03
N SER A 63 -3.03 0.91 6.80
CA SER A 63 -2.88 0.84 8.26
C SER A 63 -2.61 -0.58 8.75
N THR A 64 -3.57 -1.49 8.55
CA THR A 64 -3.53 -2.84 9.12
C THR A 64 -2.52 -3.72 8.44
N LEU A 65 -2.50 -3.70 7.10
CA LEU A 65 -1.55 -4.50 6.34
C LEU A 65 -0.09 -4.09 6.61
N PRO A 66 0.29 -2.80 6.66
CA PRO A 66 1.61 -2.37 7.11
C PRO A 66 1.91 -2.78 8.55
N CYS A 67 0.94 -2.63 9.46
CA CYS A 67 1.14 -3.01 10.87
C CYS A 67 1.43 -4.51 11.00
N TRP A 68 0.67 -5.33 10.28
CA TRP A 68 0.88 -6.78 10.23
C TRP A 68 2.22 -7.13 9.59
N ALA A 69 2.60 -6.49 8.48
CA ALA A 69 3.90 -6.70 7.85
C ALA A 69 5.07 -6.31 8.78
N LEU A 70 4.96 -5.17 9.47
CA LEU A 70 5.95 -4.72 10.46
C LEU A 70 6.08 -5.70 11.62
N GLN A 71 4.97 -6.26 12.07
CA GLN A 71 4.96 -7.29 13.09
C GLN A 71 5.64 -8.59 12.62
N CYS A 72 5.39 -9.03 11.39
CA CYS A 72 6.07 -10.20 10.83
C CYS A 72 7.58 -9.96 10.73
N TYR A 73 7.97 -8.74 10.37
CA TYR A 73 9.38 -8.35 10.32
C TYR A 73 10.00 -8.29 11.72
N ASP A 74 9.27 -7.81 12.73
CA ASP A 74 9.70 -7.87 14.13
C ASP A 74 9.84 -9.31 14.66
N ALA A 75 8.97 -10.23 14.21
CA ALA A 75 9.07 -11.66 14.50
C ALA A 75 10.35 -12.24 13.90
N TYR A 76 10.65 -11.91 12.65
CA TYR A 76 11.87 -12.31 11.96
C TYR A 76 13.14 -11.83 12.67
N LEU A 77 13.17 -10.58 13.14
CA LEU A 77 14.38 -9.99 13.74
C LEU A 77 14.68 -10.48 15.17
N GLY A 78 13.74 -11.15 15.84
CA GLY A 78 13.93 -11.69 17.18
C GLY A 78 14.21 -10.62 18.26
N GLU A 79 14.83 -11.01 19.37
CA GLU A 79 15.16 -10.09 20.47
C GLU A 79 16.39 -9.21 20.19
N SER A 80 16.51 -8.09 20.91
CA SER A 80 17.65 -7.18 20.85
C SER A 80 18.01 -6.71 22.26
N PRO A 81 19.28 -6.72 22.66
CA PRO A 81 19.73 -5.99 23.83
C PRO A 81 19.73 -4.47 23.56
N GLY A 82 19.24 -3.66 24.50
CA GLY A 82 19.58 -2.23 24.62
C GLY A 82 18.75 -1.18 23.86
N ILE A 83 18.18 -1.48 22.69
CA ILE A 83 17.38 -0.51 21.90
C ILE A 83 15.88 -0.87 21.97
N SER A 84 15.01 0.15 22.05
CA SER A 84 13.56 -0.02 21.91
C SER A 84 13.26 -0.78 20.62
N ARG A 85 12.72 -1.99 20.75
CA ARG A 85 12.53 -2.93 19.64
C ARG A 85 11.76 -2.33 18.47
N ARG A 86 10.73 -1.52 18.75
CA ARG A 86 9.94 -0.82 17.74
C ARG A 86 10.78 0.19 16.96
N GLN A 87 11.67 0.91 17.63
CA GLN A 87 12.60 1.83 16.97
C GLN A 87 13.56 1.07 16.06
N ARG A 88 14.14 -0.05 16.53
CA ARG A 88 15.00 -0.91 15.70
C ARG A 88 14.30 -1.39 14.43
N THR A 89 13.10 -1.96 14.57
CA THR A 89 12.33 -2.48 13.44
C THR A 89 12.00 -1.36 12.45
N TRP A 90 11.56 -0.20 12.95
CA TRP A 90 11.24 0.96 12.11
C TRP A 90 12.47 1.54 11.40
N GLU A 91 13.59 1.69 12.10
CA GLU A 91 14.85 2.17 11.54
C GLU A 91 15.34 1.24 10.43
N LEU A 92 15.31 -0.07 10.65
CA LEU A 92 15.71 -1.05 9.65
C LEU A 92 14.79 -1.02 8.42
N VAL A 93 13.48 -0.91 8.62
CA VAL A 93 12.51 -0.74 7.52
C VAL A 93 12.84 0.50 6.71
N ARG A 94 13.10 1.62 7.39
CA ARG A 94 13.41 2.91 6.78
C ARG A 94 14.75 2.89 6.03
N GLN A 95 15.79 2.37 6.65
CA GLN A 95 17.13 2.29 6.07
C GLN A 95 17.17 1.37 4.84
N ARG A 96 16.48 0.23 4.90
CA ARG A 96 16.46 -0.75 3.81
C ARG A 96 15.39 -0.47 2.75
N GLY A 97 14.57 0.56 2.93
CA GLY A 97 13.50 0.93 1.99
C GLY A 97 12.35 -0.06 1.93
N HIS A 98 12.10 -0.85 2.97
CA HIS A 98 11.04 -1.86 2.96
C HIS A 98 9.64 -1.26 2.86
N ASP A 99 9.44 -0.03 3.33
CA ASP A 99 8.21 0.74 3.15
C ASP A 99 7.96 1.11 1.67
N ILE A 100 8.99 1.52 0.92
CA ILE A 100 8.86 1.79 -0.52
C ILE A 100 8.61 0.49 -1.28
N ARG A 101 9.28 -0.60 -0.91
CA ARG A 101 8.98 -1.93 -1.47
C ARG A 101 7.56 -2.35 -1.19
N PHE A 102 7.05 -2.09 0.01
CA PHE A 102 5.67 -2.37 0.39
C PHE A 102 4.68 -1.57 -0.47
N LEU A 103 4.92 -0.27 -0.69
CA LEU A 103 4.14 0.51 -1.66
C LEU A 103 4.21 -0.11 -3.07
N GLY A 104 5.37 -0.61 -3.49
CA GLY A 104 5.52 -1.30 -4.76
C GLY A 104 4.67 -2.58 -4.86
N VAL A 105 4.60 -3.37 -3.79
CA VAL A 105 3.72 -4.55 -3.69
C VAL A 105 2.25 -4.16 -3.72
N LEU A 106 1.86 -3.09 -3.01
CA LEU A 106 0.50 -2.57 -3.08
C LEU A 106 0.13 -2.15 -4.51
N LEU A 107 1.04 -1.51 -5.25
CA LEU A 107 0.81 -1.17 -6.65
C LEU A 107 0.61 -2.41 -7.52
N PHE A 108 1.33 -3.51 -7.28
CA PHE A 108 1.05 -4.78 -7.98
C PHE A 108 -0.34 -5.32 -7.67
N ILE A 109 -0.75 -5.32 -6.40
CA ILE A 109 -2.10 -5.74 -6.00
C ILE A 109 -3.15 -4.86 -6.68
N SER A 110 -2.94 -3.54 -6.68
CA SER A 110 -3.82 -2.59 -7.38
C SER A 110 -3.86 -2.83 -8.88
N ALA A 111 -2.75 -3.14 -9.53
CA ALA A 111 -2.72 -3.47 -10.96
C ALA A 111 -3.56 -4.70 -11.30
N LEU A 112 -3.45 -5.76 -10.49
CA LEU A 112 -4.23 -6.98 -10.66
C LEU A 112 -5.72 -6.70 -10.46
N ASN A 113 -6.06 -5.90 -9.45
CA ASN A 113 -7.43 -5.50 -9.18
C ASN A 113 -8.01 -4.63 -10.31
N ASP A 114 -7.26 -3.65 -10.80
CA ASP A 114 -7.63 -2.81 -11.93
C ASP A 114 -7.87 -3.66 -13.19
N ALA A 115 -6.94 -4.57 -13.52
CA ALA A 115 -7.08 -5.47 -14.65
C ALA A 115 -8.33 -6.35 -14.53
N TRP A 116 -8.60 -6.91 -13.34
CA TRP A 116 -9.80 -7.70 -13.08
C TRP A 116 -11.08 -6.89 -13.26
N ILE A 117 -11.14 -5.67 -12.70
CA ILE A 117 -12.30 -4.78 -12.82
C ILE A 117 -12.54 -4.41 -14.28
N ILE A 118 -11.49 -4.10 -15.05
CA ILE A 118 -11.58 -3.78 -16.48
C ILE A 118 -12.15 -4.98 -17.26
N LEU A 119 -11.62 -6.18 -17.02
CA LEU A 119 -12.08 -7.41 -17.68
C LEU A 119 -13.54 -7.76 -17.35
N LYS A 120 -13.99 -7.47 -16.13
CA LYS A 120 -15.38 -7.69 -15.72
C LYS A 120 -16.34 -6.60 -16.22
N ASN A 121 -15.83 -5.43 -16.58
CA ASN A 121 -16.64 -4.26 -16.95
C ASN A 121 -16.12 -3.63 -18.25
N LEU A 122 -16.08 -4.41 -19.33
CA LEU A 122 -15.58 -3.96 -20.63
C LEU A 122 -16.37 -2.75 -21.15
N ASP A 123 -17.69 -2.74 -20.95
CA ASP A 123 -18.60 -1.68 -21.41
C ASP A 123 -18.58 -0.42 -20.54
N TYR A 124 -18.00 -0.48 -19.35
CA TYR A 124 -17.98 0.67 -18.42
C TYR A 124 -17.10 1.80 -18.97
N ALA A 125 -17.67 2.97 -19.28
CA ALA A 125 -16.89 4.09 -19.79
C ALA A 125 -16.21 4.89 -18.65
N LEU A 126 -14.90 4.72 -18.50
CA LEU A 126 -14.11 5.41 -17.48
C LEU A 126 -13.96 6.90 -17.85
N PRO A 127 -14.23 7.84 -16.92
CA PRO A 127 -13.97 9.25 -17.15
C PRO A 127 -12.49 9.54 -17.41
N PHE A 128 -12.21 10.23 -18.51
CA PHE A 128 -10.88 10.63 -18.96
C PHE A 128 -10.95 12.08 -19.45
N PHE A 129 -10.42 13.03 -18.66
CA PHE A 129 -10.40 14.46 -18.95
C PHE A 129 -11.75 14.99 -19.48
N CYS A 130 -12.82 14.88 -18.67
CA CYS A 130 -14.20 15.28 -19.02
C CYS A 130 -14.86 14.50 -20.16
N THR A 131 -14.18 13.51 -20.73
CA THR A 131 -14.72 12.63 -21.77
C THR A 131 -14.91 11.21 -21.25
N LYS A 132 -15.68 10.40 -21.99
CA LYS A 132 -15.90 8.99 -21.72
C LYS A 132 -15.65 8.20 -23.01
N PRO A 133 -14.38 8.01 -23.40
CA PRO A 133 -14.05 7.39 -24.67
C PRO A 133 -14.55 5.94 -24.68
N GLY A 134 -15.21 5.54 -25.77
CA GLY A 134 -15.65 4.17 -26.02
C GLY A 134 -14.64 3.38 -26.85
N GLY A 135 -14.95 2.10 -27.11
CA GLY A 135 -14.18 1.23 -27.98
C GLY A 135 -12.71 1.09 -27.58
N ILE A 136 -11.82 1.07 -28.57
CA ILE A 136 -10.38 0.82 -28.35
C ILE A 136 -9.70 1.94 -27.55
N LEU A 137 -10.11 3.19 -27.76
CA LEU A 137 -9.57 4.34 -27.03
C LEU A 137 -9.99 4.28 -25.56
N GLY A 138 -11.24 3.90 -25.28
CA GLY A 138 -11.71 3.64 -23.92
C GLY A 138 -10.94 2.53 -23.23
N PHE A 139 -10.68 1.43 -23.93
CA PHE A 139 -9.89 0.33 -23.41
C PHE A 139 -8.43 0.74 -23.11
N MET A 140 -7.78 1.44 -24.04
CA MET A 140 -6.42 1.97 -23.85
C MET A 140 -6.35 2.93 -22.65
N ALA A 141 -7.31 3.85 -22.52
CA ALA A 141 -7.38 4.78 -21.39
C ALA A 141 -7.48 4.05 -20.04
N LYS A 142 -8.27 2.96 -19.97
CA LYS A 142 -8.35 2.11 -18.78
C LYS A 142 -7.04 1.37 -18.50
N ALA A 143 -6.38 0.87 -19.54
CA ALA A 143 -5.16 0.06 -19.43
C ALA A 143 -3.92 0.85 -18.96
N ILE A 144 -3.93 2.18 -19.09
CA ILE A 144 -2.84 3.05 -18.60
C ILE A 144 -2.60 2.84 -17.09
N SER A 145 -3.66 2.80 -16.28
CA SER A 145 -3.57 2.64 -14.82
C SER A 145 -2.83 1.36 -14.40
N PRO A 146 -3.30 0.14 -14.76
CA PRO A 146 -2.62 -1.10 -14.38
C PRO A 146 -1.21 -1.20 -14.96
N ALA A 147 -0.96 -0.70 -16.18
CA ALA A 147 0.39 -0.70 -16.76
C ALA A 147 1.38 0.16 -15.93
N LEU A 148 0.95 1.35 -15.52
CA LEU A 148 1.76 2.24 -14.67
C LEU A 148 1.90 1.68 -13.26
N HIS A 149 0.85 1.10 -12.69
CA HIS A 149 0.92 0.38 -11.41
C HIS A 149 1.97 -0.74 -11.43
N LEU A 150 1.99 -1.59 -12.47
CA LEU A 150 2.99 -2.65 -12.61
C LEU A 150 4.41 -2.07 -12.74
N THR A 151 4.59 -1.09 -13.62
CA THR A 151 5.92 -0.55 -13.94
C THR A 151 6.52 0.20 -12.74
N VAL A 152 5.75 1.09 -12.12
CA VAL A 152 6.16 1.80 -10.91
C VAL A 152 6.31 0.83 -9.75
N GLY A 153 5.40 -0.12 -9.59
CA GLY A 153 5.46 -1.16 -8.56
C GLY A 153 6.75 -1.96 -8.62
N TYR A 154 7.13 -2.42 -9.80
CA TYR A 154 8.41 -3.08 -10.04
C TYR A 154 9.60 -2.19 -9.69
N GLY A 155 9.57 -0.94 -10.15
CA GLY A 155 10.58 0.05 -9.85
C GLY A 155 10.76 0.28 -8.34
N PHE A 156 9.66 0.38 -7.58
CA PHE A 156 9.69 0.55 -6.13
C PHE A 156 10.15 -0.70 -5.38
N VAL A 157 9.72 -1.90 -5.78
CA VAL A 157 10.23 -3.15 -5.18
C VAL A 157 11.74 -3.30 -5.39
N ARG A 158 12.24 -2.91 -6.56
CA ARG A 158 13.66 -2.92 -6.90
C ARG A 158 14.41 -1.67 -6.45
N LEU A 159 13.74 -0.71 -5.81
CA LEU A 159 14.29 0.59 -5.39
C LEU A 159 15.03 1.34 -6.50
N ARG A 160 14.52 1.34 -7.74
CA ARG A 160 15.16 1.98 -8.89
C ARG A 160 14.84 3.47 -8.97
N ARG A 161 15.83 4.30 -9.27
CA ARG A 161 15.67 5.77 -9.40
C ARG A 161 14.73 6.20 -10.51
N TRP A 162 14.69 5.48 -11.63
CA TRP A 162 13.73 5.78 -12.72
C TRP A 162 12.28 5.64 -12.27
N ALA A 163 12.01 4.82 -11.25
CA ALA A 163 10.66 4.62 -10.72
C ALA A 163 10.08 5.89 -10.11
N LEU A 164 10.94 6.74 -9.53
CA LEU A 164 10.52 8.04 -9.00
C LEU A 164 9.96 8.92 -10.11
N PHE A 165 10.66 9.00 -11.24
CA PHE A 165 10.23 9.82 -12.37
C PHE A 165 8.89 9.32 -12.92
N LEU A 166 8.78 8.01 -13.21
CA LEU A 166 7.53 7.43 -13.71
C LEU A 166 6.37 7.58 -12.71
N TYR A 167 6.64 7.41 -11.42
CA TYR A 167 5.66 7.66 -10.37
C TYR A 167 5.18 9.11 -10.36
N LEU A 168 6.07 10.09 -10.48
CA LEU A 168 5.69 11.51 -10.49
C LEU A 168 4.86 11.86 -11.73
N VAL A 169 5.22 11.33 -12.90
CA VAL A 169 4.41 11.49 -14.13
C VAL A 169 3.03 10.87 -13.92
N TYR A 170 2.97 9.67 -13.35
CA TYR A 170 1.72 8.97 -13.09
C TYR A 170 0.84 9.69 -12.06
N ALA A 171 1.44 10.17 -10.96
CA ALA A 171 0.76 10.95 -9.93
C ALA A 171 0.23 12.28 -10.48
N ALA A 172 1.01 12.98 -11.31
CA ALA A 172 0.57 14.18 -11.99
C ALA A 172 -0.61 13.91 -12.95
N TYR A 173 -0.52 12.84 -13.75
CA TYR A 173 -1.62 12.39 -14.61
C TYR A 173 -2.88 12.07 -13.80
N GLY A 174 -2.78 11.26 -12.74
CA GLY A 174 -3.92 10.88 -11.91
C GLY A 174 -4.54 12.09 -11.19
N PHE A 175 -3.71 13.00 -10.69
CA PHE A 175 -4.16 14.23 -10.03
C PHE A 175 -4.88 15.17 -11.00
N THR A 176 -4.26 15.48 -12.15
CA THR A 176 -4.86 16.36 -13.16
C THR A 176 -6.15 15.80 -13.73
N ASN A 177 -6.18 14.51 -14.11
CA ASN A 177 -7.40 13.84 -14.54
C ASN A 177 -8.48 13.84 -13.45
N GLY A 178 -8.08 13.63 -12.19
CA GLY A 178 -8.98 13.70 -11.03
C GLY A 178 -9.61 15.08 -10.84
N ILE A 179 -8.82 16.15 -10.90
CA ILE A 179 -9.29 17.54 -10.77
C ILE A 179 -10.18 17.93 -11.95
N VAL A 180 -9.78 17.63 -13.18
CA VAL A 180 -10.57 17.93 -14.38
C VAL A 180 -11.90 17.18 -14.37
N ASN A 181 -11.91 15.91 -13.98
CA ASN A 181 -13.16 15.17 -13.86
C ASN A 181 -14.02 15.68 -12.69
N LEU A 182 -13.41 16.15 -11.60
CA LEU A 182 -14.11 16.76 -10.48
C LEU A 182 -14.85 18.03 -10.89
N THR A 183 -14.24 18.88 -11.72
CA THR A 183 -14.90 20.11 -12.22
C THR A 183 -16.03 19.80 -13.21
N CYS A 184 -15.87 18.81 -14.08
CA CYS A 184 -16.89 18.47 -15.09
C CYS A 184 -18.04 17.60 -14.59
N PHE A 185 -17.76 16.60 -13.75
CA PHE A 185 -18.75 15.62 -13.29
C PHE A 185 -19.16 15.81 -11.83
N GLY A 186 -18.64 16.82 -11.15
CA GLY A 186 -18.90 17.09 -9.75
C GLY A 186 -18.17 16.18 -8.76
N PRO A 187 -18.38 16.40 -7.45
CA PRO A 187 -17.74 15.62 -6.38
C PRO A 187 -18.22 14.17 -6.37
N GLY A 188 -17.27 13.27 -6.13
CA GLY A 188 -17.55 11.85 -5.94
C GLY A 188 -16.63 11.29 -4.85
N ARG A 189 -17.18 10.47 -3.95
CA ARG A 189 -16.46 9.93 -2.78
C ARG A 189 -15.13 9.26 -3.17
N ILE A 190 -15.20 8.29 -4.08
CA ILE A 190 -14.03 7.55 -4.57
C ILE A 190 -12.98 8.48 -5.18
N ARG A 191 -13.41 9.45 -5.99
CA ARG A 191 -12.51 10.41 -6.66
C ARG A 191 -11.79 11.31 -5.65
N ASN A 192 -12.50 11.81 -4.64
CA ASN A 192 -11.91 12.65 -3.61
C ASN A 192 -10.91 11.87 -2.76
N THR A 193 -11.26 10.63 -2.38
CA THR A 193 -10.35 9.73 -1.66
C THR A 193 -9.08 9.44 -2.45
N LEU A 194 -9.19 9.17 -3.76
CA LEU A 194 -8.03 8.96 -4.64
C LEU A 194 -7.15 10.20 -4.75
N LEU A 195 -7.74 11.41 -4.89
CA LEU A 195 -6.97 12.66 -4.93
C LEU A 195 -6.16 12.87 -3.65
N VAL A 196 -6.78 12.67 -2.48
CA VAL A 196 -6.10 12.75 -1.18
C VAL A 196 -4.99 11.70 -1.09
N ALA A 197 -5.27 10.46 -1.50
CA ALA A 197 -4.27 9.39 -1.50
C ALA A 197 -3.07 9.69 -2.40
N ILE A 198 -3.30 10.28 -3.59
CA ILE A 198 -2.23 10.71 -4.50
C ILE A 198 -1.36 11.77 -3.83
N VAL A 199 -1.95 12.80 -3.22
CA VAL A 199 -1.19 13.87 -2.55
C VAL A 199 -0.34 13.30 -1.39
N LEU A 200 -0.96 12.55 -0.48
CA LEU A 200 -0.28 12.00 0.69
C LEU A 200 0.82 11.00 0.30
N SER A 201 0.54 10.10 -0.64
CA SER A 201 1.55 9.14 -1.12
C SER A 201 2.69 9.86 -1.84
N THR A 202 2.40 10.91 -2.62
CA THR A 202 3.42 11.67 -3.34
C THR A 202 4.34 12.39 -2.37
N MET A 203 3.78 13.08 -1.38
CA MET A 203 4.56 13.71 -0.31
C MET A 203 5.46 12.68 0.38
N TYR A 204 4.90 11.52 0.75
CA TYR A 204 5.65 10.45 1.39
C TYR A 204 6.82 9.95 0.52
N VAL A 205 6.57 9.59 -0.74
CA VAL A 205 7.61 9.11 -1.67
C VAL A 205 8.70 10.16 -1.86
N LEU A 206 8.34 11.45 -1.95
CA LEU A 206 9.32 12.54 -2.06
C LEU A 206 10.20 12.65 -0.81
N THR A 207 9.66 12.43 0.40
CA THR A 207 10.49 12.38 1.61
C THR A 207 11.47 11.20 1.62
N ARG A 208 11.13 10.13 0.90
CA ARG A 208 11.89 8.88 0.82
C ARG A 208 12.72 8.73 -0.46
N ARG A 209 12.74 9.74 -1.33
CA ARG A 209 13.41 9.71 -2.65
C ARG A 209 14.86 9.23 -2.64
N ARG A 210 15.61 9.48 -1.56
CA ARG A 210 17.03 9.10 -1.43
C ARG A 210 17.26 7.59 -1.34
N VAL A 211 16.21 6.82 -1.05
CA VAL A 211 16.28 5.36 -0.97
C VAL A 211 16.26 4.71 -2.36
N LEU A 212 15.80 5.44 -3.39
CA LEU A 212 15.76 4.99 -4.78
C LEU A 212 17.12 5.23 -5.44
N GLN A 213 17.75 4.16 -5.94
CA GLN A 213 19.11 4.12 -6.51
C GLN A 213 19.10 3.99 -8.03
#